data_AF-A0A6I2XY38-F1
#
_entry.id   AF-A0A6I2XY38-F1
#
_cell.length_a   1.000
_cell.length_b   1.000
_cell.length_c   1.000
_cell.angle_alpha   90.00
_cell.angle_beta   90.00
_cell.angle_gamma   90.00
#
_symmetry.space_group_name_H-M   'P 1'
#
loop_
_entity.id
_entity.type
_entity.pdbx_description
1 polymer ?
#
loop_
_entity_poly.entity_id
_entity_poly.type
_entity_poly.pdbx_seq_one_letter_code
_entity_poly.pdbx_strand_id
1 'polypeptide(L)'
;MPRDLTLQVQGAWATTLSPVIIAPEDSGILIIAALSVGFVGVVLGLFAVIRLSWLRRTYALLQVSEGRETFVDVVARTIDEFRILRTDVHALDRELANTRGEVREALRHVSVVRYDAFGDMAGRFSFSAALLDDQGDGLILTSIHGRAETRTYLKGIKGGSSEVGLSPEELEAVKIAKGDDK
;
A
#
# COMPACT_ATOMS: atom_id res chain seq x y z
N MET A 1 -89.10 -18.92 -96.08
CA MET A 1 -88.18 -19.86 -96.77
C MET A 1 -86.91 -19.10 -97.13
N PRO A 2 -85.72 -19.73 -97.11
CA PRO A 2 -85.30 -20.90 -96.31
C PRO A 2 -84.02 -20.58 -95.47
N ARG A 3 -83.76 -21.29 -94.35
CA ARG A 3 -82.63 -22.25 -94.13
C ARG A 3 -81.21 -21.66 -94.15
N ASP A 4 -80.20 -22.11 -93.40
CA ASP A 4 -80.02 -23.02 -92.24
C ASP A 4 -78.60 -22.68 -91.67
N LEU A 5 -78.03 -23.18 -90.56
CA LEU A 5 -78.34 -24.29 -89.65
C LEU A 5 -77.82 -23.94 -88.21
N THR A 6 -78.16 -24.74 -87.19
CA THR A 6 -77.52 -24.74 -85.87
C THR A 6 -76.27 -25.62 -85.80
N LEU A 7 -75.24 -25.20 -85.04
CA LEU A 7 -74.23 -25.96 -84.27
C LEU A 7 -73.22 -24.90 -83.74
N GLN A 8 -72.62 -24.94 -82.55
CA GLN A 8 -72.37 -26.03 -81.59
C GLN A 8 -72.16 -25.43 -80.18
N VAL A 9 -72.58 -26.12 -79.11
CA VAL A 9 -72.39 -25.67 -77.71
C VAL A 9 -71.29 -26.49 -77.02
N GLN A 10 -70.24 -25.80 -76.56
CA GLN A 10 -69.24 -26.19 -75.55
C GLN A 10 -68.68 -24.87 -74.98
N GLY A 11 -68.45 -24.64 -73.68
CA GLY A 11 -68.51 -25.53 -72.54
C GLY A 11 -67.13 -25.70 -71.90
N ALA A 12 -66.68 -24.76 -71.07
CA ALA A 12 -65.57 -24.94 -70.12
C ALA A 12 -65.53 -23.81 -69.08
N TRP A 13 -65.36 -24.18 -67.81
CA TRP A 13 -65.21 -23.29 -66.66
C TRP A 13 -63.72 -23.18 -66.34
N ALA A 14 -63.17 -21.97 -66.26
CA ALA A 14 -61.81 -21.74 -65.78
C ALA A 14 -61.64 -20.34 -65.19
N THR A 15 -61.83 -20.21 -63.88
CA THR A 15 -61.44 -19.01 -63.13
C THR A 15 -59.91 -18.99 -63.02
N THR A 16 -59.23 -18.44 -64.03
CA THR A 16 -57.77 -18.26 -63.98
C THR A 16 -57.44 -17.09 -63.06
N LEU A 17 -56.78 -17.39 -61.93
CA LEU A 17 -56.04 -16.40 -61.16
C LEU A 17 -54.96 -15.79 -62.07
N SER A 18 -55.17 -14.55 -62.53
CA SER A 18 -54.18 -13.86 -63.36
C SER A 18 -52.91 -13.64 -62.55
N PRO A 19 -51.74 -14.15 -63.00
CA PRO A 19 -50.48 -13.75 -62.38
C PRO A 19 -50.26 -12.25 -62.61
N VAL A 20 -49.72 -11.56 -61.61
CA VAL A 20 -49.24 -10.18 -61.78
C VAL A 20 -48.00 -10.24 -62.67
N ILE A 21 -48.20 -10.14 -63.98
CA ILE A 21 -47.12 -10.01 -64.96
C ILE A 21 -46.62 -8.58 -64.86
N ILE A 22 -45.50 -8.41 -64.17
CA ILE A 22 -44.75 -7.15 -64.10
C ILE A 22 -44.20 -6.87 -65.51
N ALA A 23 -44.48 -5.68 -66.04
CA ALA A 23 -44.01 -5.31 -67.36
C ALA A 23 -42.48 -5.10 -67.38
N PRO A 24 -41.79 -5.35 -68.50
CA PRO A 24 -40.33 -5.22 -68.56
C PRO A 24 -39.85 -3.79 -68.28
N GLU A 25 -40.66 -2.76 -68.54
CA GLU A 25 -40.38 -1.36 -68.19
C GLU A 25 -40.29 -1.11 -66.67
N ASP A 26 -41.13 -1.73 -65.85
CA ASP A 26 -41.14 -1.54 -64.39
C ASP A 26 -39.91 -2.17 -63.71
N SER A 27 -39.39 -3.25 -64.31
CA SER A 27 -38.26 -4.01 -63.78
C SER A 27 -36.97 -3.16 -63.71
N GLY A 28 -36.77 -2.25 -64.66
CA GLY A 28 -35.61 -1.34 -64.67
C GLY A 28 -35.63 -0.33 -63.51
N ILE A 29 -36.80 0.20 -63.18
CA ILE A 29 -36.98 1.17 -62.08
C ILE A 29 -36.70 0.50 -60.74
N LEU A 30 -37.18 -0.75 -60.55
CA LEU A 30 -36.92 -1.54 -59.34
C LEU A 30 -35.43 -1.83 -59.13
N ILE A 31 -34.68 -2.13 -60.20
CA ILE A 31 -33.22 -2.34 -60.12
C ILE A 31 -32.49 -1.05 -59.72
N ILE A 32 -32.86 0.10 -60.30
CA ILE A 32 -32.25 1.40 -59.97
C ILE A 32 -32.58 1.81 -58.52
N ALA A 33 -33.82 1.57 -58.06
CA ALA A 33 -34.23 1.77 -56.67
C ALA A 33 -33.43 0.88 -55.69
N ALA A 34 -33.24 -0.41 -56.00
CA ALA A 34 -32.44 -1.31 -55.18
C ALA A 34 -30.96 -0.89 -55.12
N LEU A 35 -30.37 -0.50 -56.26
CA LEU A 35 -28.98 -0.04 -56.34
C LEU A 35 -28.74 1.26 -55.57
N SER A 36 -29.67 2.22 -55.65
CA SER A 36 -29.58 3.50 -54.94
C SER A 36 -29.73 3.33 -53.41
N VAL A 37 -30.64 2.46 -52.94
CA VAL A 37 -30.73 2.09 -51.52
C VAL A 37 -29.42 1.43 -51.05
N GLY A 38 -28.86 0.50 -51.83
CA GLY A 38 -27.58 -0.13 -51.54
C GLY A 38 -26.42 0.88 -51.46
N PHE A 39 -26.37 1.83 -52.41
CA PHE A 39 -25.37 2.90 -52.44
C PHE A 39 -25.44 3.80 -51.20
N VAL A 40 -26.65 4.22 -50.80
CA VAL A 40 -26.85 5.01 -49.56
C VAL A 40 -26.39 4.22 -48.32
N GLY A 41 -26.69 2.91 -48.26
CA GLY A 41 -26.22 2.04 -47.18
C GLY A 41 -24.68 1.96 -47.11
N VAL A 42 -24.00 1.83 -48.25
CA VAL A 42 -22.53 1.83 -48.33
C VAL A 42 -21.94 3.18 -47.92
N VAL A 43 -22.52 4.31 -48.37
CA VAL A 43 -22.06 5.65 -48.00
C VAL A 43 -22.24 5.90 -46.50
N LEU A 44 -23.37 5.53 -45.91
CA LEU A 44 -23.60 5.63 -44.46
C LEU A 44 -22.68 4.71 -43.67
N GLY A 45 -22.44 3.47 -44.14
CA GLY A 45 -21.49 2.54 -43.53
C GLY A 45 -20.06 3.07 -43.56
N LEU A 46 -19.62 3.59 -44.70
CA LEU A 46 -18.31 4.20 -44.86
C LEU A 46 -18.17 5.46 -44.00
N PHE A 47 -19.18 6.34 -43.97
CA PHE A 47 -19.20 7.51 -43.10
C PHE A 47 -19.15 7.13 -41.61
N ALA A 48 -19.90 6.10 -41.20
CA ALA A 48 -19.85 5.56 -39.86
C ALA A 48 -18.46 5.02 -39.52
N VAL A 49 -17.82 4.24 -40.40
CA VAL A 49 -16.46 3.71 -40.22
C VAL A 49 -15.42 4.84 -40.18
N ILE A 50 -15.53 5.87 -41.01
CA ILE A 50 -14.66 7.06 -40.98
C ILE A 50 -14.87 7.82 -39.65
N ARG A 51 -16.12 8.05 -39.24
CA ARG A 51 -16.45 8.74 -37.99
C ARG A 51 -15.96 7.97 -36.76
N LEU A 52 -16.13 6.65 -36.75
CA LEU A 52 -15.64 5.75 -35.69
C LEU A 52 -14.11 5.67 -35.68
N SER A 53 -13.45 5.60 -36.83
CA SER A 53 -11.98 5.56 -36.90
C SER A 53 -11.35 6.89 -36.52
N TRP A 54 -11.99 8.03 -36.81
CA TRP A 54 -11.59 9.33 -36.26
C TRP A 54 -11.74 9.40 -34.74
N LEU A 55 -12.90 8.98 -34.18
CA LEU A 55 -13.07 8.90 -32.72
C LEU A 55 -12.01 7.98 -32.09
N ARG A 56 -11.85 6.76 -32.63
CA ARG A 56 -10.89 5.76 -32.16
C ARG A 56 -9.45 6.26 -32.29
N ARG A 57 -9.10 7.09 -33.27
CA ARG A 57 -7.78 7.74 -33.36
C ARG A 57 -7.58 8.76 -32.23
N THR A 58 -8.58 9.58 -31.91
CA THR A 58 -8.50 10.49 -30.75
C THR A 58 -8.38 9.74 -29.42
N TYR A 59 -9.05 8.59 -29.26
CA TYR A 59 -8.86 7.73 -28.09
C TYR A 59 -7.54 6.94 -28.13
N ALA A 60 -7.00 6.60 -29.30
CA ALA A 60 -5.69 5.97 -29.44
C ALA A 60 -4.55 6.92 -29.04
N LEU A 61 -4.72 8.24 -29.18
CA LEU A 61 -3.79 9.24 -28.62
C LEU A 61 -3.77 9.24 -27.07
N LEU A 62 -4.74 8.60 -26.41
CA LEU A 62 -4.72 8.34 -24.96
C LEU A 62 -4.19 6.93 -24.61
N GLN A 63 -3.74 6.13 -25.58
CA GLN A 63 -3.25 4.76 -25.33
C GLN A 63 -1.92 4.41 -26.04
N VAL A 64 -1.56 5.02 -27.16
CA VAL A 64 -0.27 4.81 -27.84
C VAL A 64 0.20 6.09 -28.55
N SER A 65 1.01 6.89 -27.86
CA SER A 65 1.87 7.91 -28.48
C SER A 65 3.06 8.27 -27.57
N GLU A 66 4.26 7.86 -27.98
CA GLU A 66 5.54 8.52 -27.71
C GLU A 66 5.91 8.90 -26.26
N GLY A 67 6.52 7.95 -25.54
CA GLY A 67 7.67 8.23 -24.66
C GLY A 67 7.47 9.11 -23.42
N ARG A 68 6.23 9.47 -23.06
CA ARG A 68 5.89 10.14 -21.80
C ARG A 68 4.73 9.39 -21.16
N GLU A 69 4.89 9.09 -19.89
CA GLU A 69 3.99 8.22 -19.10
C GLU A 69 2.54 8.72 -19.12
N THR A 70 1.58 7.79 -19.26
CA THR A 70 0.15 8.11 -19.19
C THR A 70 -0.16 8.63 -17.78
N PHE A 71 -1.15 9.51 -17.64
CA PHE A 71 -1.62 9.94 -16.30
C PHE A 71 -1.96 8.75 -15.38
N VAL A 72 -2.51 7.66 -15.95
CA VAL A 72 -2.77 6.40 -15.23
C VAL A 72 -1.47 5.73 -14.77
N ASP A 73 -0.41 5.74 -15.58
CA ASP A 73 0.90 5.16 -15.24
C ASP A 73 1.57 5.96 -14.12
N VAL A 74 1.51 7.29 -14.20
CA VAL A 74 2.00 8.20 -13.14
C VAL A 74 1.25 7.96 -11.84
N VAL A 75 -0.09 7.91 -11.87
CA VAL A 75 -0.91 7.62 -10.68
C VAL A 75 -0.64 6.22 -10.13
N ALA A 76 -0.48 5.21 -10.99
CA ALA A 76 -0.15 3.85 -10.58
C ALA A 76 1.23 3.77 -9.91
N ARG A 77 2.25 4.45 -10.48
CA ARG A 77 3.57 4.60 -9.87
C ARG A 77 3.49 5.31 -8.53
N THR A 78 2.83 6.46 -8.46
CA THR A 78 2.70 7.22 -7.21
C THR A 78 2.00 6.39 -6.12
N ILE A 79 0.99 5.57 -6.45
CA ILE A 79 0.36 4.64 -5.50
C ILE A 79 1.35 3.56 -5.02
N ASP A 80 2.24 3.07 -5.88
CA ASP A 80 3.25 2.09 -5.49
C ASP A 80 4.39 2.72 -4.65
N GLU A 81 4.88 3.90 -5.04
CA GLU A 81 5.81 4.71 -4.24
C GLU A 81 5.24 5.02 -2.85
N PHE A 82 3.95 5.41 -2.75
CA PHE A 82 3.29 5.61 -1.47
C PHE A 82 3.13 4.31 -0.65
N ARG A 83 2.98 3.16 -1.31
CA ARG A 83 2.92 1.84 -0.65
C ARG A 83 4.28 1.44 -0.09
N ILE A 84 5.35 1.65 -0.85
CA ILE A 84 6.74 1.43 -0.43
C ILE A 84 7.05 2.36 0.74
N LEU A 85 6.85 3.68 0.58
CA LEU A 85 7.09 4.68 1.63
C LEU A 85 6.32 4.39 2.92
N ARG A 86 5.05 3.96 2.83
CA ARG A 86 4.27 3.54 4.01
C ARG A 86 4.85 2.29 4.67
N THR A 87 5.38 1.35 3.88
CA THR A 87 6.03 0.13 4.40
C THR A 87 7.33 0.49 5.12
N ASP A 88 8.14 1.38 4.55
CA ASP A 88 9.39 1.86 5.13
C ASP A 88 9.14 2.65 6.42
N VAL A 89 8.13 3.54 6.45
CA VAL A 89 7.71 4.24 7.67
C VAL A 89 7.29 3.24 8.78
N HIS A 90 6.54 2.19 8.43
CA HIS A 90 6.19 1.15 9.41
C HIS A 90 7.38 0.29 9.83
N ALA A 91 8.43 0.15 9.00
CA ALA A 91 9.67 -0.53 9.39
C ALA A 91 10.49 0.33 10.36
N LEU A 92 10.69 1.62 10.02
CA LEU A 92 11.37 2.60 10.86
C LEU A 92 10.70 2.77 12.23
N ASP A 93 9.37 2.79 12.29
CA ASP A 93 8.63 2.92 13.56
C ASP A 93 8.85 1.70 14.48
N ARG A 94 8.94 0.48 13.91
CA ARG A 94 9.31 -0.73 14.66
C ARG A 94 10.77 -0.70 15.13
N GLU A 95 11.69 -0.27 14.26
CA GLU A 95 13.11 -0.13 14.62
C GLU A 95 13.30 0.90 15.74
N LEU A 96 12.68 2.07 15.62
CA LEU A 96 12.65 3.10 16.66
C LEU A 96 12.03 2.60 17.97
N ALA A 97 10.98 1.77 17.91
CA ALA A 97 10.39 1.17 19.11
C ALA A 97 11.36 0.19 19.79
N ASN A 98 12.06 -0.65 19.02
CA ASN A 98 13.07 -1.58 19.54
C ASN A 98 14.25 -0.83 20.17
N THR A 99 14.87 0.11 19.44
CA THR A 99 15.99 0.91 19.96
C THR A 99 15.60 1.71 21.20
N ARG A 100 14.36 2.24 21.27
CA ARG A 100 13.84 2.88 22.50
C ARG A 100 13.68 1.90 23.66
N GLY A 101 13.35 0.64 23.40
CA GLY A 101 13.36 -0.43 24.39
C GLY A 101 14.76 -0.67 24.95
N GLU A 102 15.71 -0.97 24.06
CA GLU A 102 17.12 -1.22 24.41
C GLU A 102 17.75 -0.06 25.20
N VAL A 103 17.48 1.19 24.80
CA VAL A 103 17.98 2.39 25.49
C VAL A 103 17.38 2.58 26.89
N ARG A 104 16.15 2.08 27.15
CA ARG A 104 15.52 2.15 28.48
C ARG A 104 16.06 1.12 29.45
N GLU A 105 16.49 -0.04 28.96
CA GLU A 105 17.11 -1.12 29.76
C GLU A 105 18.63 -0.93 29.94
N ALA A 106 19.24 0.02 29.22
CA ALA A 106 20.65 0.33 29.32
C ALA A 106 21.00 0.99 30.67
N LEU A 107 21.97 0.41 31.40
CA LEU A 107 22.55 0.97 32.62
C LEU A 107 23.36 2.24 32.30
N ARG A 108 22.67 3.39 32.35
CA ARG A 108 23.22 4.70 31.93
C ARG A 108 23.34 5.72 33.06
N HIS A 109 22.64 5.49 34.17
CA HIS A 109 22.73 6.32 35.37
C HIS A 109 23.81 5.76 36.28
N VAL A 110 24.94 6.46 36.33
CA VAL A 110 26.14 5.99 37.04
C VAL A 110 26.57 6.99 38.09
N SER A 111 26.80 6.52 39.31
CA SER A 111 27.39 7.30 40.41
C SER A 111 28.51 6.51 41.08
N VAL A 112 29.43 7.21 41.76
CA VAL A 112 30.45 6.59 42.60
C VAL A 112 30.65 7.43 43.86
N VAL A 113 30.31 6.88 45.02
CA VAL A 113 30.59 7.47 46.34
C VAL A 113 31.90 6.88 46.85
N ARG A 114 32.86 7.73 47.25
CA ARG A 114 34.17 7.32 47.79
C ARG A 114 34.30 7.70 49.25
N TYR A 115 34.69 6.74 50.08
CA TYR A 115 34.73 6.87 51.53
C TYR A 115 35.93 6.13 52.14
N ASP A 116 36.19 6.37 53.42
CA ASP A 116 37.04 5.52 54.25
C ASP A 116 36.11 4.65 55.10
N ALA A 117 36.17 3.33 54.89
CA ALA A 117 35.30 2.36 55.57
C ALA A 117 35.76 2.02 57.00
N PHE A 118 36.99 2.39 57.37
CA PHE A 118 37.59 2.03 58.65
C PHE A 118 38.09 3.24 59.46
N GLY A 119 38.19 4.43 58.86
CA GLY A 119 38.66 5.68 59.52
C GLY A 119 40.16 5.71 59.85
N ASP A 120 40.84 4.61 59.58
CA ASP A 120 42.17 4.24 60.06
C ASP A 120 43.25 4.36 58.97
N MET A 121 42.86 4.78 57.76
CA MET A 121 43.72 4.79 56.57
C MET A 121 43.86 6.20 55.98
N ALA A 122 45.04 6.51 55.46
CA ALA A 122 45.31 7.80 54.82
C ALA A 122 44.70 7.85 53.40
N GLY A 123 43.38 7.86 53.29
CA GLY A 123 42.67 8.11 52.02
C GLY A 123 41.35 7.35 51.86
N ARG A 124 40.48 7.89 50.99
CA ARG A 124 39.18 7.30 50.65
C ARG A 124 39.32 6.25 49.54
N PHE A 125 39.81 5.07 49.91
CA PHE A 125 40.06 3.95 48.99
C PHE A 125 38.87 2.98 48.85
N SER A 126 37.88 3.06 49.74
CA SER A 126 36.62 2.31 49.58
C SER A 126 35.65 3.09 48.69
N PHE A 127 34.79 2.37 47.97
CA PHE A 127 33.78 2.98 47.11
C PHE A 127 32.50 2.14 46.99
N SER A 128 31.40 2.81 46.69
CA SER A 128 30.12 2.23 46.25
C SER A 128 29.76 2.86 44.91
N ALA A 129 29.57 2.03 43.88
CA ALA A 129 29.28 2.46 42.52
C ALA A 129 27.92 1.90 42.08
N ALA A 130 26.92 2.78 41.91
CA ALA A 130 25.60 2.41 41.42
C ALA A 130 25.54 2.55 39.89
N LEU A 131 25.00 1.54 39.21
CA LEU A 131 24.77 1.52 37.76
C LEU A 131 23.31 1.13 37.54
N LEU A 132 22.48 2.08 37.10
CA LEU A 132 21.03 1.95 36.99
C LEU A 132 20.50 2.31 35.60
N ASP A 133 19.35 1.72 35.23
CA ASP A 133 18.54 2.06 34.06
C ASP A 133 17.54 3.19 34.35
N ASP A 134 16.73 3.59 33.37
CA ASP A 134 15.71 4.64 33.52
C ASP A 134 14.55 4.28 34.48
N GLN A 135 14.46 3.03 34.95
CA GLN A 135 13.48 2.56 35.91
C GLN A 135 14.06 2.46 37.33
N GLY A 136 15.37 2.68 37.49
CA GLY A 136 16.09 2.47 38.74
C GLY A 136 16.40 0.99 39.01
N ASP A 137 16.32 0.13 38.00
CA ASP A 137 16.80 -1.25 38.03
C ASP A 137 18.30 -1.28 37.68
N GLY A 138 19.04 -2.24 38.24
CA GLY A 138 20.45 -2.41 37.91
C GLY A 138 21.25 -3.09 39.01
N LEU A 139 22.42 -2.56 39.31
CA LEU A 139 23.33 -3.12 40.31
C LEU A 139 24.11 -2.05 41.05
N ILE A 140 24.60 -2.42 42.23
CA ILE A 140 25.61 -1.66 42.97
C ILE A 140 26.84 -2.54 43.22
N LEU A 141 28.02 -1.99 42.93
CA LEU A 141 29.32 -2.60 43.15
C LEU A 141 30.02 -1.85 44.28
N THR A 142 30.28 -2.54 45.38
CA THR A 142 30.87 -1.97 46.60
C THR A 142 32.22 -2.61 46.84
N SER A 143 33.28 -1.81 46.95
CA SER A 143 34.63 -2.26 47.30
C SER A 143 35.07 -1.65 48.62
N ILE A 144 35.30 -2.51 49.61
CA ILE A 144 35.79 -2.13 50.93
C ILE A 144 37.27 -2.48 50.98
N HIS A 145 38.12 -1.45 50.97
CA HIS A 145 39.56 -1.58 51.12
C HIS A 145 39.91 -1.60 52.60
N GLY A 146 40.64 -2.62 53.06
CA GLY A 146 41.22 -2.70 54.40
C GLY A 146 42.75 -2.84 54.34
N ARG A 147 43.39 -2.81 55.51
CA ARG A 147 44.87 -2.83 55.62
C ARG A 147 45.55 -4.06 55.01
N ALA A 148 44.89 -5.22 55.02
CA ALA A 148 45.45 -6.51 54.60
C ALA A 148 44.80 -7.09 53.35
N GLU A 149 43.56 -6.70 53.04
CA GLU A 149 42.77 -7.23 51.93
C GLU A 149 41.72 -6.23 51.46
N THR A 150 41.18 -6.46 50.25
CA THR A 150 40.05 -5.72 49.70
C THR A 150 38.91 -6.68 49.44
N ARG A 151 37.70 -6.34 49.85
CA ARG A 151 36.50 -7.16 49.62
C ARG A 151 35.54 -6.42 48.70
N THR A 152 35.16 -7.07 47.62
CA THR A 152 34.20 -6.53 46.65
C THR A 152 32.89 -7.30 46.74
N TYR A 153 31.78 -6.56 46.79
CA TYR A 153 30.42 -7.05 46.88
C TYR A 153 29.61 -6.50 45.72
N LEU A 154 28.61 -7.27 45.26
CA LEU A 154 27.64 -6.84 44.28
C LEU A 154 26.24 -7.12 44.82
N LYS A 155 25.34 -6.14 44.74
CA LYS A 155 23.92 -6.31 45.06
C LYS A 155 23.09 -5.89 43.85
N GLY A 156 22.02 -6.64 43.57
CA GLY A 156 21.02 -6.24 42.58
C GLY A 156 20.16 -5.11 43.13
N ILE A 157 19.81 -4.16 42.27
CA ILE A 157 18.87 -3.07 42.54
C ILE A 157 17.62 -3.27 41.68
N LYS A 158 16.45 -3.15 42.29
CA LYS A 158 15.13 -3.12 41.65
C LYS A 158 14.34 -1.91 42.14
N GLY A 159 13.90 -1.05 41.22
CA GLY A 159 13.18 0.19 41.53
C GLY A 159 13.90 1.11 42.54
N GLY A 160 15.24 1.14 42.53
CA GLY A 160 16.05 1.87 43.50
C GLY A 160 16.17 1.25 44.91
N SER A 161 15.76 -0.01 45.09
CA SER A 161 15.91 -0.77 46.35
C SER A 161 16.62 -2.11 46.14
N SER A 162 17.10 -2.75 47.20
CA SER A 162 17.71 -4.08 47.14
C SER A 162 17.05 -5.01 48.16
N GLU A 163 16.96 -6.31 47.84
CA GLU A 163 16.50 -7.34 48.78
C GLU A 163 17.42 -7.45 50.00
N VAL A 164 18.72 -7.18 49.81
CA VAL A 164 19.72 -7.11 50.88
C VAL A 164 19.90 -5.64 51.27
N GLY A 165 19.85 -5.35 52.58
CA GLY A 165 20.01 -3.99 53.09
C GLY A 165 21.25 -3.27 52.53
N LEU A 166 21.05 -2.02 52.11
CA LEU A 166 22.12 -1.15 51.61
C LEU A 166 22.81 -0.42 52.79
N SER A 167 24.12 -0.20 52.68
CA SER A 167 24.85 0.71 53.58
C SER A 167 24.45 2.17 53.32
N PRO A 168 24.79 3.12 54.21
CA PRO A 168 24.55 4.54 53.98
C PRO A 168 25.16 5.05 52.67
N GLU A 169 26.39 4.62 52.36
CA GLU A 169 27.15 5.03 51.16
C GLU A 169 26.62 4.36 49.89
N GLU A 170 26.12 3.12 50.00
CA GLU A 170 25.41 2.44 48.92
C GLU A 170 24.07 3.13 48.60
N LEU A 171 23.32 3.52 49.63
CA LEU A 171 22.06 4.23 49.50
C LEU A 171 22.26 5.65 48.92
N GLU A 172 23.33 6.34 49.32
CA GLU A 172 23.76 7.61 48.74
C GLU A 172 24.09 7.46 47.25
N ALA A 173 24.88 6.43 46.87
CA ALA A 173 25.19 6.16 45.47
C ALA A 173 23.92 5.92 44.63
N VAL A 174 22.97 5.11 45.11
CA VAL A 174 21.70 4.86 44.41
C VAL A 174 20.88 6.16 44.24
N LYS A 175 20.80 7.02 45.25
CA LYS A 175 20.10 8.32 45.17
C LYS A 175 20.74 9.25 44.12
N ILE A 176 22.07 9.39 44.15
CA ILE A 176 22.80 10.24 43.20
C ILE A 176 22.62 9.72 41.77
N ALA A 177 22.69 8.39 41.56
CA ALA A 177 22.45 7.78 40.26
C ALA A 177 21.02 8.06 39.75
N LYS A 178 20.00 7.91 40.60
CA LYS A 178 18.61 8.25 40.25
C LYS A 178 18.36 9.74 39.98
N GLY A 179 19.29 10.62 40.37
CA GLY A 179 19.13 12.06 40.28
C GLY A 179 18.26 12.66 41.39
N ASP A 180 18.06 11.95 42.51
CA ASP A 180 17.29 12.42 43.68
C ASP A 180 18.02 13.52 44.49
N ASP A 181 19.19 13.95 44.05
CA ASP A 181 20.12 14.88 44.74
C ASP A 181 20.19 16.27 44.02
N LYS A 182 19.07 16.71 43.43
CA LYS A 182 18.91 17.98 42.71
C LYS A 182 17.67 18.76 43.13
#